data_AF-A0A6I2H031-F1
#
_entry.id   AF-A0A6I2H031-F1
#
_cell.length_a   1.000
_cell.length_b   1.000
_cell.length_c   1.000
_cell.angle_alpha   90.00
_cell.angle_beta   90.00
_cell.angle_gamma   90.00
#
_symmetry.space_group_name_H-M   'P 1'
#
loop_
_entity.id
_entity.type
_entity.pdbx_description
1 polymer ?
#
loop_
_entity_poly.entity_id
_entity_poly.type
_entity_poly.pdbx_seq_one_letter_code
_entity_poly.pdbx_strand_id
1 'polypeptide(L)' 'MALRNDSVTPNAYELRVRFACGFVAGALGGVVGALQLETPSLGLVLLGALVQGLAAGLLARHYGDRFWASWRGWLD' A
#
# COMPACT_ATOMS: atom_id res chain seq x y z
N MET A 1 23.86 -13.50 8.34
CA MET A 1 22.65 -14.32 8.52
C MET A 1 21.99 -14.46 7.15
N ALA A 2 22.31 -15.54 6.44
CA ALA A 2 21.82 -15.77 5.09
C ALA A 2 20.32 -16.08 5.15
N LEU A 3 19.48 -15.19 4.60
CA LEU A 3 18.06 -15.45 4.43
C LEU A 3 17.93 -16.61 3.44
N ARG A 4 17.49 -17.75 3.95
CA ARG A 4 17.23 -18.96 3.18
C ARG A 4 16.22 -18.61 2.10
N ASN A 5 16.66 -18.75 0.86
CA ASN A 5 15.86 -18.59 -0.34
C ASN A 5 15.00 -19.85 -0.49
N ASP A 6 13.98 -19.99 0.35
CA ASP A 6 12.96 -21.00 0.16
C ASP A 6 11.99 -20.44 -0.89
N SER A 7 12.05 -21.00 -2.09
CA SER A 7 11.23 -20.67 -3.25
C SER A 7 9.75 -21.06 -3.05
N VAL A 8 9.16 -20.65 -1.93
CA VAL A 8 7.73 -20.77 -1.66
C VAL A 8 7.08 -19.65 -2.44
N THR A 9 6.52 -19.99 -3.60
CA THR A 9 5.60 -19.09 -4.30
C THR A 9 4.57 -18.60 -3.29
N PRO A 10 4.41 -17.27 -3.11
CA PRO A 10 3.53 -16.74 -2.07
C PRO A 10 2.12 -17.29 -2.26
N ASN A 11 1.59 -17.89 -1.19
CA ASN A 11 0.27 -18.49 -1.23
C ASN A 11 -0.78 -17.43 -1.56
N ALA A 12 -1.90 -17.85 -2.16
CA ALA A 12 -2.97 -16.92 -2.53
C ALA A 12 -3.48 -16.08 -1.35
N TYR A 13 -3.44 -16.64 -0.13
CA TYR A 13 -3.74 -15.93 1.11
C TYR A 13 -2.74 -14.80 1.38
N GLU A 14 -1.44 -15.06 1.25
CA GLU A 14 -0.40 -14.07 1.49
C GLU A 14 -0.48 -12.90 0.50
N LEU A 15 -0.76 -13.19 -0.78
CA LEU A 15 -0.97 -12.16 -1.79
C LEU A 15 -2.19 -11.27 -1.48
N ARG A 16 -3.26 -11.85 -0.90
CA ARG A 16 -4.43 -11.09 -0.45
C ARG A 16 -4.11 -10.22 0.76
N VAL A 17 -3.34 -10.74 1.73
CA VAL A 17 -2.90 -9.97 2.90
C VAL A 17 -2.00 -8.81 2.48
N ARG A 18 -1.01 -9.05 1.61
CA ARG A 18 -0.13 -8.00 1.06
C ARG A 18 -0.94 -6.91 0.35
N PHE A 19 -1.93 -7.29 -0.46
CA PHE A 19 -2.83 -6.35 -1.11
C PHE A 19 -3.65 -5.56 -0.09
N ALA A 20 -4.28 -6.21 0.88
CA ALA A 20 -5.13 -5.56 1.88
C ALA A 20 -4.33 -4.56 2.74
N CYS A 21 -3.14 -4.96 3.21
CA CYS A 21 -2.26 -4.07 3.95
C CYS A 21 -1.80 -2.88 3.10
N GLY A 22 -1.39 -3.11 1.85
CA GLY A 22 -1.01 -2.04 0.92
C GLY A 22 -2.18 -1.11 0.62
N PHE A 23 -3.39 -1.65 0.47
CA PHE A 23 -4.61 -0.88 0.25
C PHE A 23 -4.93 0.02 1.42
N VAL A 24 -4.89 -0.50 2.65
CA VAL A 24 -5.13 0.30 3.86
C VAL A 24 -4.08 1.41 4.00
N ALA A 25 -2.79 1.09 3.82
CA ALA A 25 -1.72 2.08 3.89
C ALA A 25 -1.88 3.18 2.82
N GLY A 26 -2.13 2.79 1.56
CA GLY A 26 -2.35 3.74 0.47
C GLY A 26 -3.63 4.56 0.64
N ALA A 27 -4.70 3.96 1.15
CA ALA A 27 -5.96 4.67 1.41
C ALA A 27 -5.77 5.75 2.48
N LEU A 28 -5.02 5.46 3.56
CA LEU A 28 -4.67 6.44 4.57
C LEU A 28 -3.82 7.59 3.97
N GLY A 29 -2.83 7.27 3.14
CA GLY A 29 -2.07 8.29 2.39
C GLY A 29 -2.96 9.16 1.50
N GLY A 30 -3.93 8.55 0.81
CA GLY A 30 -4.93 9.24 -0.01
C GLY A 30 -5.84 10.16 0.78
N VAL A 31 -6.30 9.73 1.96
CA VAL A 31 -7.09 10.57 2.87
C VAL A 31 -6.26 11.76 3.35
N VAL A 32 -5.03 11.52 3.83
CA VAL A 32 -4.15 12.60 4.33
C VAL A 32 -3.85 13.61 3.21
N GLY A 33 -3.53 13.15 2.01
CA GLY A 33 -3.29 14.02 0.86
C GLY A 33 -4.53 14.83 0.45
N ALA A 34 -5.72 14.22 0.48
CA ALA A 34 -6.96 14.91 0.16
C ALA A 34 -7.36 15.94 1.24
N LEU A 35 -7.02 15.69 2.52
CA LEU A 35 -7.24 16.64 3.61
C LEU A 35 -6.32 17.86 3.56
N GLN A 36 -5.21 17.79 2.81
CA GLN A 36 -4.31 18.94 2.58
C GLN A 36 -4.81 19.88 1.48
N LEU A 37 -5.89 19.52 0.77
CA LEU A 37 -6.50 20.41 -0.22
C LEU A 37 -7.30 21.52 0.49
N GLU A 38 -7.27 22.73 -0.06
CA GLU A 38 -7.97 23.89 0.51
C GLU A 38 -9.50 23.69 0.59
N THR A 39 -10.07 22.90 -0.32
CA THR A 39 -11.50 22.56 -0.34
C THR A 39 -11.69 21.03 -0.42
N PRO A 40 -11.58 20.31 0.71
CA PRO A 40 -11.74 18.87 0.73
C PRO A 40 -13.23 18.53 0.58
N SER A 41 -13.61 18.00 -0.58
CA SER A 41 -14.92 17.39 -0.75
C SER A 41 -14.86 15.92 -0.35
N LEU A 42 -15.92 15.41 0.28
CA LEU A 42 -16.01 14.00 0.67
C LEU A 42 -15.74 13.07 -0.54
N GLY A 43 -16.21 13.47 -1.72
CA GLY A 43 -15.96 12.75 -2.96
C GLY A 43 -14.47 12.67 -3.32
N LEU A 44 -13.72 13.75 -3.19
CA LEU A 44 -12.27 13.76 -3.44
C LEU A 44 -11.50 12.95 -2.40
N VAL A 45 -11.93 12.98 -1.13
CA VAL A 45 -11.32 12.16 -0.07
C VAL A 45 -11.51 10.68 -0.36
N LEU A 46 -12.75 10.26 -0.69
CA LEU A 46 -13.05 8.87 -1.03
C LEU A 46 -12.34 8.44 -2.32
N LEU A 47 -12.32 9.29 -3.35
CA LEU A 47 -11.63 9.01 -4.60
C LEU A 47 -10.12 8.88 -4.39
N GLY A 48 -9.51 9.81 -3.64
CA GLY A 48 -8.09 9.78 -3.30
C GLY A 48 -7.71 8.53 -2.51
N ALA A 49 -8.51 8.17 -1.50
CA ALA A 49 -8.33 6.95 -0.73
C ALA A 49 -8.42 5.69 -1.60
N LEU A 50 -9.40 5.63 -2.51
CA LEU A 50 -9.64 4.46 -3.34
C LEU A 50 -8.56 4.31 -4.42
N VAL A 51 -8.15 5.40 -5.06
CA VAL A 51 -7.09 5.40 -6.09
C VAL A 51 -5.73 5.06 -5.47
N GLN A 52 -5.33 5.74 -4.40
CA GLN A 52 -4.04 5.46 -3.74
C GLN A 52 -4.03 4.09 -3.07
N GLY A 53 -5.14 3.69 -2.44
CA GLY A 53 -5.29 2.34 -1.88
C GLY A 53 -5.14 1.26 -2.94
N LEU A 54 -5.82 1.37 -4.08
CA LEU A 54 -5.69 0.38 -5.16
C LEU A 54 -4.26 0.34 -5.72
N ALA A 55 -3.65 1.50 -5.97
CA ALA A 55 -2.28 1.56 -6.47
C ALA A 55 -1.29 0.91 -5.49
N ALA A 56 -1.32 1.30 -4.21
CA ALA A 56 -0.44 0.75 -3.18
C ALA A 56 -0.71 -0.74 -2.92
N GLY A 57 -1.97 -1.18 -2.92
CA GLY A 57 -2.33 -2.59 -2.77
C GLY A 57 -1.81 -3.45 -3.92
N LEU A 58 -1.93 -2.99 -5.17
CA LEU A 58 -1.39 -3.69 -6.35
C LEU A 58 0.14 -3.74 -6.32
N LEU A 59 0.79 -2.63 -5.96
CA LEU A 59 2.25 -2.58 -5.83
C LEU A 59 2.75 -3.48 -4.69
N ALA A 60 2.10 -3.47 -3.52
CA ALA A 60 2.44 -4.35 -2.40
C ALA A 60 2.23 -5.83 -2.76
N ARG A 61 1.19 -6.15 -3.54
CA ARG A 61 0.97 -7.51 -4.04
C ARG A 61 2.06 -7.96 -5.00
N HIS A 62 2.50 -7.10 -5.92
CA HIS A 62 3.47 -7.46 -6.96
C HIS A 62 4.93 -7.42 -6.46
N TYR A 63 5.29 -6.39 -5.69
CA TYR A 63 6.65 -6.14 -5.23
C TYR A 63 6.92 -6.61 -3.79
N GLY A 64 5.87 -6.94 -3.02
CA GLY A 64 6.01 -7.54 -1.69
C GLY A 64 6.88 -6.72 -0.74
N ASP A 65 7.91 -7.37 -0.19
CA ASP A 65 8.82 -6.78 0.80
C ASP A 65 9.60 -5.58 0.26
N ARG A 66 9.85 -5.50 -1.06
CA ARG A 66 10.54 -4.35 -1.67
C ARG A 66 9.71 -3.08 -1.56
N PHE A 67 8.39 -3.18 -1.73
CA PHE A 67 7.49 -2.05 -1.54
C PHE A 67 7.56 -1.54 -0.09
N TRP A 68 7.48 -2.45 0.89
CA TRP A 68 7.53 -2.11 2.32
C TRP A 68 8.91 -1.64 2.80
N ALA A 69 9.99 -2.12 2.19
CA ALA A 69 11.34 -1.63 2.45
C ALA A 69 11.51 -0.19 1.98
N SER A 70 11.07 0.11 0.75
CA SER A 70 11.05 1.48 0.25
C SER A 70 10.15 2.36 1.13
N TRP A 71 8.95 1.90 1.47
CA TRP A 71 8.01 2.64 2.31
C TRP A 71 8.59 3.01 3.67
N ARG A 72 9.28 2.09 4.35
CA ARG A 72 9.98 2.38 5.61
C ARG A 72 11.08 3.43 5.42
N GLY A 73 11.85 3.35 4.34
CA GLY A 73 12.85 4.37 4.02
C GLY A 73 12.28 5.76 3.71
N TRP A 74 10.98 5.89 3.43
CA TRP A 74 10.30 7.19 3.35
C TRP A 74 9.82 7.70 4.71
N LEU A 75 9.70 6.83 5.72
CA LEU A 75 9.25 7.18 7.07
C LEU A 75 10.42 7.51 8.02
N ASP A 76 11.59 6.94 7.77
CA ASP A 76 12.85 7.23 8.49
C ASP A 76 13.49 8.55 8.00
#